data_AF-S7ML49-F1
#
_entry.id   AF-S7ML49-F1
#
_cell.length_a   1.000
_cell.length_b   1.000
_cell.length_c   1.000
_cell.angle_alpha   90.00
_cell.angle_beta   90.00
_cell.angle_gamma   90.00
#
_symmetry.space_group_name_H-M   'P 1'
#
loop_
_entity.id
_entity.type
_entity.pdbx_description
1 polymer ?
#
loop_
_entity_poly.entity_id
_entity_poly.type
_entity_poly.pdbx_seq_one_letter_code
_entity_poly.pdbx_strand_id
1 'polypeptide(L)'
;MVYLFQYDSTPGKFKGTVKAEDGKLVINGKSISIFQERVPTNIKWGDAGAEYVVEPTGVFTTMEKAGAHLKVRAKRVIISVPPVDAPMFVRGVNHDRYDNPLKIVSNASCITNCLAPLAKVFHDNFGIMEGLMTTLYAITATQNTIDGPSGKLWCDGQRAAQIILPA
;
A
#
# COMPACT_ATOMS: atom_id res chain seq x y z
N MET A 1 -7.13 16.74 4.23
CA MET A 1 -7.48 15.69 3.25
C MET A 1 -7.95 16.27 1.92
N VAL A 2 -8.99 17.14 1.89
CA VAL A 2 -9.49 17.80 0.65
C VAL A 2 -8.37 18.37 -0.22
N TYR A 3 -7.50 19.20 0.36
CA TYR A 3 -6.39 19.82 -0.36
C TYR A 3 -5.45 18.80 -1.03
N LEU A 4 -4.98 17.80 -0.27
CA LEU A 4 -4.07 16.76 -0.78
C LEU A 4 -4.72 15.85 -1.82
N PHE A 5 -6.04 15.67 -1.78
CA PHE A 5 -6.76 14.95 -2.84
C PHE A 5 -6.94 15.82 -4.10
N GLN A 6 -7.16 17.13 -3.92
CA GLN A 6 -7.37 18.07 -5.03
C GLN A 6 -6.09 18.33 -5.82
N TYR A 7 -4.94 18.35 -5.15
CA TYR A 7 -3.65 18.74 -5.71
C TYR A 7 -2.59 17.68 -5.39
N ASP A 8 -2.08 17.03 -6.43
CA ASP A 8 -0.95 16.12 -6.36
C ASP A 8 0.13 16.58 -7.35
N SER A 9 1.39 16.59 -6.91
CA SER A 9 2.54 17.05 -7.70
C SER A 9 2.88 16.14 -8.87
N THR A 10 2.43 14.88 -8.88
CA THR A 10 2.79 13.89 -9.92
C THR A 10 1.71 13.73 -11.01
N PRO A 11 0.46 13.33 -10.71
CA PRO A 11 -0.62 13.25 -11.69
C PRO A 11 -1.32 14.61 -11.93
N GLY A 12 -1.01 15.64 -11.13
CA GLY A 12 -1.60 16.98 -11.23
C GLY A 12 -2.91 17.15 -10.46
N LYS A 13 -3.65 18.20 -10.81
CA LYS A 13 -4.92 18.56 -10.15
C LYS A 13 -6.03 17.55 -10.50
N PHE A 14 -6.77 17.09 -9.49
CA PHE A 14 -7.98 16.27 -9.71
C PHE A 14 -9.04 17.05 -10.51
N LYS A 15 -9.54 16.46 -11.60
CA LYS A 15 -10.47 17.12 -12.54
C LYS A 15 -11.95 17.12 -12.10
N GLY A 16 -12.27 16.45 -11.00
CA GLY A 16 -13.62 16.42 -10.43
C GLY A 16 -13.82 17.41 -9.28
N THR A 17 -14.91 17.24 -8.55
CA THR A 17 -15.19 18.03 -7.34
C THR A 17 -14.78 17.26 -6.10
N VAL A 18 -14.08 17.93 -5.18
CA VAL A 18 -13.81 17.43 -3.84
C VAL A 18 -14.08 18.53 -2.83
N LYS A 19 -14.93 18.25 -1.85
CA LYS A 19 -15.27 19.18 -0.76
C LYS A 19 -15.40 18.43 0.56
N ALA A 20 -15.33 19.18 1.66
CA ALA A 20 -15.74 18.70 2.98
C ALA A 20 -17.17 19.19 3.25
N GLU A 21 -18.04 18.31 3.71
CA GLU A 21 -19.44 18.59 3.99
C GLU A 21 -19.91 17.64 5.11
N ASP A 22 -20.52 18.16 6.16
CA ASP A 22 -21.05 17.39 7.30
C ASP A 22 -20.07 16.37 7.91
N GLY A 23 -18.81 16.77 8.07
CA GLY A 23 -17.75 15.90 8.60
C GLY A 23 -17.31 14.77 7.67
N LYS A 24 -17.77 14.76 6.42
CA LYS A 24 -17.44 13.77 5.38
C LYS A 24 -16.63 14.39 4.25
N LEU A 25 -15.96 13.54 3.49
CA LEU A 25 -15.36 13.91 2.21
C LEU A 25 -16.36 13.62 1.10
N VAL A 26 -16.66 14.61 0.27
CA VAL A 26 -17.58 14.45 -0.86
C VAL A 26 -16.78 14.56 -2.14
N ILE A 27 -16.68 13.45 -2.88
CA ILE A 27 -15.98 13.37 -4.17
C ILE A 27 -17.01 13.11 -5.26
N ASN A 28 -17.13 14.03 -6.22
CA ASN A 28 -18.12 13.93 -7.30
C ASN A 28 -19.54 13.62 -6.79
N GLY A 29 -19.95 14.29 -5.70
CA GLY A 29 -21.25 14.10 -5.05
C GLY A 29 -21.37 12.84 -4.17
N LYS A 30 -20.35 11.98 -4.10
CA LYS A 30 -20.36 10.78 -3.24
C LYS A 30 -19.75 11.09 -1.88
N SER A 31 -20.54 10.94 -0.82
CA SER A 31 -20.08 11.12 0.55
C SER A 31 -19.28 9.91 1.04
N ILE A 32 -18.13 10.18 1.65
CA ILE A 32 -17.18 9.20 2.16
C ILE A 32 -16.93 9.52 3.64
N SER A 33 -17.14 8.52 4.51
CA SER A 33 -16.86 8.65 5.93
C SER A 33 -15.35 8.79 6.18
N ILE A 34 -14.98 9.72 7.05
CA ILE A 34 -13.59 9.93 7.50
C ILE A 34 -13.49 9.56 8.98
N PHE A 35 -12.37 8.96 9.35
CA PHE A 35 -11.98 8.69 10.73
C PHE A 35 -10.57 9.22 10.97
N GLN A 36 -10.27 9.62 12.21
CA GLN A 36 -8.94 10.06 12.63
C GLN A 36 -8.48 9.25 13.84
N GLU A 37 -8.27 7.96 13.62
CA GLU A 37 -7.89 7.01 14.68
C GLU A 37 -6.49 6.49 14.42
N ARG A 38 -5.70 6.33 15.50
CA ARG A 38 -4.37 5.70 15.42
C ARG A 38 -4.44 4.19 15.59
N VAL A 39 -5.46 3.69 16.29
CA VAL A 39 -5.63 2.27 16.59
C VAL A 39 -6.72 1.72 15.66
N PRO A 40 -6.44 0.69 14.83
CA PRO A 40 -7.41 0.16 13.86
C PRO A 40 -8.74 -0.27 14.47
N THR A 41 -8.73 -0.78 15.70
CA THR A 41 -9.94 -1.23 16.42
C THR A 41 -10.86 -0.09 16.87
N ASN A 42 -10.44 1.17 16.77
CA ASN A 42 -11.33 2.31 17.05
C ASN A 42 -12.08 2.76 15.80
N ILE A 43 -11.67 2.30 14.61
CA ILE A 43 -12.27 2.71 13.36
C ILE A 43 -13.60 2.00 13.17
N LYS A 44 -14.67 2.79 13.02
CA LYS A 44 -16.03 2.27 12.88
C LYS A 44 -16.35 1.87 11.44
N TRP A 45 -15.63 0.87 10.90
CA TRP A 45 -15.85 0.38 9.52
C TRP A 45 -17.30 -0.06 9.29
N GLY A 46 -17.93 -0.63 10.32
CA GLY A 46 -19.33 -0.99 10.32
C GLY A 46 -20.27 0.15 9.96
N ASP A 47 -20.08 1.31 10.59
CA ASP A 47 -20.93 2.49 10.38
C ASP A 47 -20.72 3.07 8.97
N ALA A 48 -19.53 2.87 8.40
CA ALA A 48 -19.20 3.25 7.03
C ALA A 48 -19.63 2.21 5.97
N GLY A 49 -20.09 1.01 6.38
CA GLY A 49 -20.42 -0.08 5.46
C GLY A 49 -19.21 -0.70 4.76
N ALA A 50 -17.99 -0.52 5.28
CA ALA A 50 -16.78 -1.02 4.65
C ALA A 50 -16.56 -2.51 4.95
N GLU A 51 -16.55 -3.34 3.91
CA GLU A 51 -16.30 -4.78 4.03
C GLU A 51 -14.85 -5.18 3.73
N TYR A 52 -14.20 -4.45 2.83
CA TYR A 52 -12.81 -4.66 2.43
C TYR A 52 -12.00 -3.44 2.87
N VAL A 53 -10.89 -3.69 3.57
CA VAL A 53 -9.98 -2.65 4.02
C VAL A 53 -8.66 -2.81 3.29
N VAL A 54 -8.17 -1.73 2.68
CA VAL A 54 -6.78 -1.62 2.27
C VAL A 54 -6.02 -1.04 3.46
N GLU A 55 -4.89 -1.65 3.82
CA GLU A 55 -3.99 -1.22 4.88
C GLU A 55 -2.72 -0.62 4.25
N PRO A 56 -2.71 0.70 3.95
CA PRO A 56 -1.61 1.38 3.27
C PRO A 56 -0.65 2.10 4.22
N THR A 57 -0.78 1.95 5.54
CA THR A 57 0.01 2.75 6.50
C THR A 57 1.48 2.35 6.55
N GLY A 58 1.81 1.12 6.14
CA GLY A 58 3.14 0.54 6.31
C GLY A 58 3.49 0.16 7.76
N VAL A 59 2.53 0.26 8.69
CA VAL A 59 2.74 -0.02 10.13
C VAL A 59 2.11 -1.37 10.52
N PHE A 60 0.91 -1.67 10.02
CA PHE A 60 0.16 -2.89 10.37
C PHE A 60 0.38 -3.99 9.32
N THR A 61 1.64 -4.42 9.17
CA THR A 61 2.09 -5.28 8.06
C THR A 61 2.08 -6.78 8.36
N THR A 62 1.72 -7.19 9.57
CA THR A 62 1.57 -8.61 9.94
C THR A 62 0.11 -9.02 9.95
N MET A 63 -0.18 -10.31 9.82
CA MET A 63 -1.56 -10.81 9.91
C MET A 63 -2.22 -10.44 11.25
N GLU A 64 -1.48 -10.51 12.36
CA GLU A 64 -1.99 -10.13 13.67
C GLU A 64 -2.40 -8.66 13.71
N LYS A 65 -1.51 -7.76 13.27
CA LYS A 65 -1.71 -6.32 13.30
C LYS A 65 -2.81 -5.89 12.34
N ALA A 66 -2.78 -6.37 11.09
CA ALA A 66 -3.82 -6.12 10.10
C ALA A 66 -5.17 -6.75 10.50
N GLY A 67 -5.14 -7.86 11.23
CA GLY A 67 -6.33 -8.54 11.77
C GLY A 67 -7.13 -7.68 12.75
N ALA A 68 -6.55 -6.60 13.29
CA ALA A 68 -7.28 -5.62 14.09
C ALA A 68 -8.48 -5.01 13.33
N HIS A 69 -8.40 -4.84 12.01
CA HIS A 69 -9.53 -4.36 11.21
C HIS A 69 -10.68 -5.38 11.15
N LEU A 70 -10.38 -6.68 11.17
CA LEU A 70 -11.40 -7.73 11.15
C LEU A 70 -12.23 -7.75 12.44
N LYS A 71 -11.63 -7.34 13.57
CA LYS A 71 -12.33 -7.24 14.86
C LYS A 71 -13.43 -6.18 14.85
N VAL A 72 -13.34 -5.20 13.96
CA VAL A 72 -14.29 -4.10 13.82
C VAL A 72 -15.02 -4.11 12.48
N ARG A 73 -15.53 -5.29 12.10
CA ARG A 73 -16.51 -5.53 11.02
C ARG A 73 -15.96 -5.54 9.58
N ALA A 74 -14.67 -5.28 9.36
CA ALA A 74 -14.07 -5.62 8.07
C ALA A 74 -14.15 -7.15 7.84
N LYS A 75 -14.51 -7.57 6.64
CA LYS A 75 -14.53 -8.99 6.25
C LYS A 75 -13.19 -9.44 5.67
N ARG A 76 -12.46 -8.53 5.03
CA ARG A 76 -11.18 -8.77 4.35
C ARG A 76 -10.22 -7.59 4.53
N VAL A 77 -8.93 -7.88 4.58
CA VAL A 77 -7.86 -6.88 4.66
C VAL A 77 -6.81 -7.15 3.58
N ILE A 78 -6.42 -6.10 2.86
CA ILE A 78 -5.37 -6.12 1.85
C ILE A 78 -4.24 -5.22 2.32
N ILE A 79 -3.10 -5.81 2.66
CA ILE A 79 -1.88 -5.10 3.04
C ILE A 79 -1.21 -4.60 1.75
N SER A 80 -0.83 -3.32 1.69
CA SER A 80 -0.26 -2.72 0.46
C SER A 80 1.26 -2.90 0.31
N VAL A 81 1.90 -3.61 1.23
CA VAL A 81 3.33 -3.86 1.29
C VAL A 81 3.62 -5.34 1.55
N PRO A 82 4.83 -5.84 1.27
CA PRO A 82 5.22 -7.20 1.61
C PRO A 82 5.12 -7.45 3.13
N PRO A 83 4.32 -8.42 3.56
CA PRO A 83 4.21 -8.85 4.94
C PRO A 83 5.27 -9.92 5.22
N VAL A 84 5.48 -10.23 6.50
CA VAL A 84 6.34 -11.36 6.90
C VAL A 84 5.57 -12.69 6.93
N ASP A 85 4.25 -12.64 7.09
CA ASP A 85 3.43 -13.79 7.49
C ASP A 85 2.10 -13.94 6.72
N ALA A 86 1.77 -13.02 5.81
CA ALA A 86 0.54 -13.08 5.01
C ALA A 86 0.81 -13.48 3.55
N PRO A 87 -0.09 -14.25 2.90
CA PRO A 87 0.09 -14.64 1.50
C PRO A 87 0.04 -13.42 0.57
N MET A 88 0.96 -13.40 -0.39
CA MET A 88 1.08 -12.34 -1.40
C MET A 88 0.50 -12.76 -2.74
N PHE A 89 -0.27 -11.86 -3.34
CA PHE A 89 -0.84 -12.06 -4.65
C PHE A 89 -0.43 -10.93 -5.60
N VAL A 90 0.00 -11.33 -6.80
CA VAL A 90 0.25 -10.43 -7.92
C VAL A 90 -0.77 -10.77 -9.00
N ARG A 91 -1.55 -9.76 -9.40
CA ARG A 91 -2.57 -9.93 -10.43
C ARG A 91 -1.93 -10.29 -11.76
N GLY A 92 -2.50 -11.29 -12.45
CA GLY A 92 -1.94 -11.88 -13.66
C GLY A 92 -0.85 -12.93 -13.45
N VAL A 93 -0.39 -13.15 -12.20
CA VAL A 93 0.68 -14.13 -11.90
C VAL A 93 0.14 -15.31 -11.09
N ASN A 94 -0.45 -15.04 -9.91
CA ASN A 94 -0.93 -16.08 -9.00
C ASN A 94 -2.26 -15.75 -8.31
N HIS A 95 -2.92 -14.65 -8.71
CA HIS A 95 -4.21 -14.21 -8.15
C HIS A 95 -5.36 -15.22 -8.29
N ASP A 96 -5.27 -16.14 -9.25
CA ASP A 96 -6.18 -17.27 -9.45
C ASP A 96 -6.10 -18.31 -8.32
N ARG A 97 -4.98 -18.34 -7.59
CA ARG A 97 -4.81 -19.15 -6.38
C ARG A 97 -5.41 -18.53 -5.13
N TYR A 98 -5.98 -17.33 -5.23
CA TYR A 98 -6.70 -16.73 -4.12
C TYR A 98 -7.94 -17.57 -3.81
N ASP A 99 -8.01 -18.09 -2.59
CA ASP A 99 -9.17 -18.79 -2.08
C ASP A 99 -10.00 -17.87 -1.19
N ASN A 100 -11.28 -18.20 -1.02
CA ASN A 100 -12.17 -17.41 -0.17
C ASN A 100 -11.84 -17.46 1.35
N PRO A 101 -11.24 -18.52 1.96
CA PRO A 101 -10.93 -18.49 3.38
C PRO A 101 -9.83 -17.49 3.77
N LEU A 102 -8.95 -17.09 2.85
CA LEU A 102 -7.93 -16.08 3.12
C LEU A 102 -8.54 -14.69 3.38
N LYS A 103 -8.60 -14.31 4.66
CA LYS A 103 -9.16 -13.02 5.10
C LYS A 103 -8.17 -11.87 5.02
N ILE A 104 -6.89 -12.15 5.13
CA ILE A 104 -5.81 -11.16 5.11
C ILE A 104 -4.82 -11.59 4.05
N VAL A 105 -4.57 -10.71 3.10
CA VAL A 105 -3.64 -10.93 1.98
C VAL A 105 -2.81 -9.68 1.76
N SER A 106 -1.72 -9.81 1.01
CA SER A 106 -0.93 -8.67 0.56
C SER A 106 -0.93 -8.56 -0.96
N ASN A 107 -0.95 -7.31 -1.45
CA ASN A 107 -0.77 -6.98 -2.86
C ASN A 107 0.72 -6.88 -3.25
N ALA A 108 1.62 -7.47 -2.43
CA ALA A 108 3.07 -7.43 -2.59
C ALA A 108 3.63 -5.99 -2.64
N SER A 109 4.84 -5.82 -3.19
CA SER A 109 5.43 -4.52 -3.48
C SER A 109 5.20 -4.11 -4.93
N CYS A 110 5.36 -2.83 -5.25
CA CYS A 110 5.41 -2.31 -6.61
C CYS A 110 6.50 -2.99 -7.47
N ILE A 111 7.68 -3.25 -6.90
CA ILE A 111 8.79 -3.93 -7.60
C ILE A 111 8.38 -5.37 -7.93
N THR A 112 7.77 -6.08 -6.97
CA THR A 112 7.25 -7.43 -7.20
C THR A 112 6.18 -7.44 -8.29
N ASN A 113 5.27 -6.47 -8.29
CA ASN A 113 4.25 -6.34 -9.34
C ASN A 113 4.85 -6.03 -10.72
N CYS A 114 5.99 -5.34 -10.79
CA CYS A 114 6.72 -5.10 -12.03
C CYS A 114 7.47 -6.34 -12.53
N LEU A 115 8.23 -7.00 -11.65
CA LEU A 115 9.11 -8.10 -12.02
C LEU A 115 8.36 -9.42 -12.23
N ALA A 116 7.37 -9.75 -11.39
CA ALA A 116 6.76 -11.07 -11.39
C ALA A 116 6.09 -11.48 -12.72
N PRO A 117 5.37 -10.59 -13.44
CA PRO A 117 4.85 -10.93 -14.76
C PRO A 117 5.95 -11.24 -15.78
N LEU A 118 7.04 -10.48 -15.75
CA LEU A 118 8.20 -10.69 -16.64
C LEU A 118 8.86 -12.04 -16.30
N ALA A 119 9.19 -12.26 -15.03
CA ALA A 119 9.78 -13.51 -14.56
C ALA A 119 8.90 -14.71 -14.91
N LYS A 120 7.57 -14.59 -14.77
CA LYS A 120 6.62 -15.65 -15.16
C LYS A 120 6.73 -16.01 -16.64
N VAL A 121 6.66 -15.02 -17.54
CA VAL A 121 6.73 -15.28 -18.99
C VAL A 121 8.05 -15.95 -19.35
N PHE A 122 9.18 -15.46 -18.84
CA PHE A 122 10.48 -16.06 -19.13
C PHE A 122 10.62 -17.47 -18.53
N HIS A 123 10.18 -17.67 -17.30
CA HIS A 123 10.27 -18.98 -16.65
C HIS A 123 9.39 -20.02 -17.33
N ASP A 124 8.15 -19.67 -17.67
CA ASP A 124 7.20 -20.59 -18.31
C ASP A 124 7.66 -21.02 -19.72
N ASN A 125 8.36 -20.14 -20.46
CA ASN A 125 8.79 -20.42 -21.84
C ASN A 125 10.22 -20.95 -21.96
N PHE A 126 11.13 -20.55 -21.07
CA PHE A 126 12.57 -20.81 -21.22
C PHE A 126 13.22 -21.45 -20.00
N GLY A 127 12.55 -21.44 -18.84
CA GLY A 127 13.12 -21.92 -17.59
C GLY A 127 14.22 -21.00 -17.05
N ILE A 128 13.91 -20.21 -16.01
CA ILE A 128 14.91 -19.41 -15.30
C ILE A 128 15.66 -20.33 -14.33
N MET A 129 16.97 -20.48 -14.51
CA MET A 129 17.85 -21.19 -13.56
C MET A 129 18.23 -20.32 -12.36
N GLU A 130 18.69 -19.09 -12.62
CA GLU A 130 19.09 -18.11 -11.62
C GLU A 130 18.84 -16.69 -12.16
N GLY A 131 18.76 -15.70 -11.27
CA GLY A 131 18.51 -14.32 -11.66
C GLY A 131 18.93 -13.32 -10.60
N LEU A 132 19.58 -12.25 -11.05
CA LEU A 132 19.86 -11.06 -10.25
C LEU A 132 19.06 -9.89 -10.83
N MET A 133 18.54 -9.04 -9.96
CA MET A 133 17.76 -7.86 -10.37
C MET A 133 18.21 -6.66 -9.57
N THR A 134 18.37 -5.55 -10.28
CA THR A 134 18.58 -4.22 -9.70
C THR A 134 17.48 -3.31 -10.23
N THR A 135 16.85 -2.54 -9.33
CA THR A 135 15.88 -1.53 -9.70
C THR A 135 16.42 -0.15 -9.40
N LEU A 136 16.29 0.77 -10.35
CA LEU A 136 16.41 2.20 -10.08
C LEU A 136 15.03 2.68 -9.65
N TYR A 137 14.92 3.18 -8.43
CA TYR A 137 13.63 3.44 -7.78
C TYR A 137 13.48 4.91 -7.42
N ALA A 138 12.26 5.44 -7.56
CA ALA A 138 11.96 6.83 -7.24
C ALA A 138 11.94 7.08 -5.71
N ILE A 139 12.16 8.33 -5.30
CA ILE A 139 12.09 8.72 -3.88
C ILE A 139 10.70 8.43 -3.32
N THR A 140 10.62 7.93 -2.08
CA THR A 140 9.37 7.65 -1.38
C THR A 140 9.27 8.44 -0.07
N ALA A 141 8.13 8.31 0.61
CA ALA A 141 7.88 8.99 1.87
C ALA A 141 8.75 8.50 3.05
N THR A 142 9.47 7.39 2.91
CA THR A 142 10.34 6.87 3.99
C THR A 142 11.74 7.47 3.98
N GLN A 143 12.14 8.17 2.90
CA GLN A 143 13.45 8.83 2.85
C GLN A 143 13.38 10.29 3.33
N ASN A 144 14.51 10.79 3.81
CA ASN A 144 14.59 12.13 4.37
C ASN A 144 14.82 13.21 3.30
N THR A 145 14.23 14.39 3.52
CA THR A 145 14.45 15.59 2.69
C THR A 145 15.79 16.28 2.97
N ILE A 146 16.37 16.02 4.14
CA ILE A 146 17.67 16.50 4.63
C ILE A 146 18.33 15.39 5.44
N ASP A 147 19.65 15.44 5.63
CA ASP A 147 20.34 14.42 6.41
C ASP A 147 19.79 14.35 7.85
N GLY A 148 19.52 13.13 8.31
CA GLY A 148 18.92 12.88 9.62
C GLY A 148 18.97 11.41 10.04
N PRO A 149 18.61 11.10 11.29
CA PRO A 149 18.60 9.73 11.77
C PRO A 149 17.57 8.88 11.02
N SER A 150 17.91 7.62 10.77
CA SER A 150 17.00 6.62 10.20
C SER A 150 16.82 5.47 11.18
N GLY A 151 15.57 5.01 11.32
CA GLY A 151 15.22 3.84 12.12
C GLY A 151 15.43 2.51 11.40
N LYS A 152 15.98 2.51 10.19
CA LYS A 152 16.25 1.30 9.38
C LYS A 152 17.74 1.16 9.07
N LEU A 153 18.21 1.80 8.01
CA LEU A 153 19.61 1.82 7.57
C LEU A 153 20.15 3.26 7.61
N TRP A 154 21.44 3.42 7.89
CA TRP A 154 22.07 4.74 7.96
C TRP A 154 22.06 5.49 6.61
N CYS A 155 22.14 4.76 5.50
CA CYS A 155 22.04 5.35 4.15
C CYS A 155 20.68 6.03 3.92
N ASP A 156 19.58 5.44 4.40
CA ASP A 156 18.23 6.03 4.29
C ASP A 156 18.10 7.39 4.99
N GLY A 157 19.02 7.68 5.93
CA GLY A 157 19.07 8.94 6.66
C GLY A 157 19.55 10.11 5.81
N GLN A 158 20.23 9.85 4.69
CA GLN A 158 20.79 10.87 3.81
C GLN A 158 19.71 11.58 2.98
N ARG A 159 20.01 12.80 2.55
CA ARG A 159 19.15 13.64 1.72
C ARG A 159 18.88 13.00 0.35
N ALA A 160 17.68 12.45 0.18
CA ALA A 160 17.35 11.63 -0.99
C ALA A 160 17.32 12.36 -2.33
N ALA A 161 17.11 13.68 -2.35
CA ALA A 161 16.98 14.44 -3.59
C ALA A 161 18.31 14.74 -4.30
N GLN A 162 19.45 14.37 -3.72
CA GLN A 162 20.78 14.79 -4.21
C GLN A 162 21.80 13.65 -4.32
N ILE A 163 21.41 12.42 -4.00
CA ILE A 163 22.32 11.28 -3.96
C ILE A 163 21.63 10.01 -4.46
N ILE A 164 22.42 9.04 -4.94
CA ILE A 164 21.97 7.69 -5.23
C ILE A 164 22.09 6.88 -3.94
N LEU A 165 20.96 6.37 -3.44
CA LEU A 165 20.90 5.58 -2.22
C LEU A 165 20.83 4.08 -2.53
N PRO A 166 21.80 3.27 -2.07
CA PRO A 166 21.65 1.83 -1.99
C PRO A 166 20.61 1.47 -0.92
N ALA A 167 19.72 0.51 -1.23
CA ALA A 167 18.64 0.05 -0.37
C ALA A 167 18.45 -1.47 -0.47
#